data_AF-A0A2P4Q4Q6-F1
#
_entry.id   AF-A0A2P4Q4Q6-F1
#
_cell.length_a   1.000
_cell.length_b   1.000
_cell.length_c   1.000
_cell.angle_alpha   90.00
_cell.angle_beta   90.00
_cell.angle_gamma   90.00
#
_symmetry.space_group_name_H-M   'P 1'
#
loop_
_entity.id
_entity.type
_entity.pdbx_description
1 polymer ?
#
loop_
_entity_poly.entity_id
_entity_poly.type
_entity_poly.pdbx_seq_one_letter_code
_entity_poly.pdbx_strand_id
1 'polypeptide(L)'
;MPYIWIAILTSFNKSCEFWEVMIKQDSHVFWESFEFFNVKFWTLRLTLLSILNKDVTIKDLFRGAYGFNEFEFLENQEYKFKLLDESSIKYQELKHRYPHTSQNEHLSPCTVYKNCKGAPFDIFFFINNCLFAIQVKSSDATTNQPQTLSKKIIQDEYEKTEKAYKELKAKIPELKDWMLFICTNGPKTEDALDLLQSNCLVVYKANFKDFYGYTYSSRAEFSEANDKLDANTASEYELRTVEMMEEETAHEICNKRLYNDEDDLYSKVSMNEQAKKRIKVVKKN
;
A
#
# COMPACT_ATOMS: atom_id res chain seq x y z
N MET A 1 9.89 9.61 10.29
CA MET A 1 10.75 10.79 10.02
C MET A 1 9.87 12.03 10.02
N PRO A 2 10.33 13.22 10.48
CA PRO A 2 9.52 14.45 10.41
C PRO A 2 9.27 14.90 8.96
N TYR A 3 8.10 15.50 8.70
CA TYR A 3 7.62 15.94 7.39
C TYR A 3 8.69 16.69 6.56
N ILE A 4 9.32 17.71 7.16
CA ILE A 4 10.31 18.58 6.51
C ILE A 4 11.49 17.77 5.94
N TRP A 5 11.97 16.76 6.66
CA TRP A 5 13.09 15.92 6.20
C TRP A 5 12.70 15.01 5.04
N ILE A 6 11.45 14.51 5.01
CA ILE A 6 10.94 13.72 3.88
C ILE A 6 10.84 14.62 2.65
N ALA A 7 10.22 15.81 2.78
CA ALA A 7 10.09 16.78 1.69
C ALA A 7 11.44 17.26 1.14
N ILE A 8 12.42 17.50 2.03
CA ILE A 8 13.81 17.80 1.63
C ILE A 8 14.38 16.64 0.81
N LEU A 9 14.38 15.42 1.35
CA LEU A 9 14.98 14.24 0.68
C LEU A 9 14.38 13.98 -0.71
N THR A 10 13.07 14.15 -0.88
CA THR A 10 12.44 13.97 -2.19
C THR A 10 12.65 15.15 -3.12
N SER A 11 12.70 16.39 -2.63
CA SER A 11 12.99 17.57 -3.47
C SER A 11 14.38 17.54 -4.12
N PHE A 12 15.34 16.83 -3.50
CA PHE A 12 16.70 16.66 -4.04
C PHE A 12 16.88 15.39 -4.89
N ASN A 13 15.88 14.51 -4.98
CA ASN A 13 16.00 13.23 -5.68
C ASN A 13 14.90 13.07 -6.75
N LYS A 14 15.28 13.09 -8.03
CA LYS A 14 14.33 12.99 -9.16
C LYS A 14 13.54 11.67 -9.21
N SER A 15 14.10 10.58 -8.69
CA SER A 15 13.36 9.31 -8.55
C SER A 15 12.25 9.39 -7.51
N CYS A 16 12.12 10.51 -6.80
CA CYS A 16 11.04 10.81 -5.88
C CYS A 16 9.99 11.80 -6.41
N GLU A 17 10.01 12.18 -7.70
CA GLU A 17 8.98 13.05 -8.30
C GLU A 17 7.55 12.45 -8.14
N PHE A 18 7.41 11.12 -8.24
CA PHE A 18 6.15 10.41 -7.95
C PHE A 18 5.69 10.52 -6.48
N TRP A 19 6.62 10.76 -5.54
CA TRP A 19 6.31 10.85 -4.10
C TRP A 19 5.85 12.25 -3.67
N GLU A 20 5.95 13.29 -4.53
CA GLU A 20 5.44 14.63 -4.20
C GLU A 20 3.98 14.59 -3.74
N VAL A 21 3.14 13.79 -4.41
CA VAL A 21 1.73 13.58 -4.05
C VAL A 21 1.58 12.96 -2.66
N MET A 22 2.40 11.96 -2.33
CA MET A 22 2.41 11.35 -1.00
C MET A 22 2.94 12.29 0.09
N ILE A 23 3.58 13.41 -0.27
CA ILE A 23 4.29 14.28 0.67
C ILE A 23 3.60 15.63 0.85
N LYS A 24 3.02 16.23 -0.20
CA LYS A 24 2.30 17.51 -0.09
C LYS A 24 1.11 17.37 0.86
N GLN A 25 1.02 18.29 1.82
CA GLN A 25 0.00 18.24 2.88
C GLN A 25 -1.37 18.71 2.39
N ASP A 26 -1.39 19.72 1.50
CA ASP A 26 -2.60 20.43 1.06
C ASP A 26 -3.33 19.72 -0.09
N SER A 27 -2.67 18.78 -0.78
CA SER A 27 -3.37 17.82 -1.62
C SER A 27 -4.12 16.83 -0.72
N HIS A 28 -5.46 16.85 -0.76
CA HIS A 28 -6.26 15.69 -0.40
C HIS A 28 -5.97 14.59 -1.44
N VAL A 29 -4.87 13.86 -1.21
CA VAL A 29 -4.59 12.64 -1.96
C VAL A 29 -5.80 11.74 -1.80
N PHE A 30 -6.35 11.26 -2.91
CA PHE A 30 -7.40 10.29 -2.81
C PHE A 30 -6.81 8.99 -2.30
N TRP A 31 -7.32 8.60 -1.13
CA TRP A 31 -6.88 7.46 -0.34
C TRP A 31 -7.37 6.15 -0.94
N GLU A 32 -7.18 6.00 -2.26
CA GLU A 32 -7.63 4.90 -3.10
C GLU A 32 -7.55 3.59 -2.31
N SER A 33 -8.73 3.04 -2.00
CA SER A 33 -8.99 1.74 -1.34
C SER A 33 -7.75 1.12 -0.67
N PHE A 34 -7.64 1.29 0.66
CA PHE A 34 -6.56 0.94 1.62
C PHE A 34 -5.39 0.02 1.18
N GLU A 35 -5.62 -0.98 0.33
CA GLU A 35 -4.60 -1.66 -0.49
C GLU A 35 -3.66 -0.69 -1.23
N PHE A 36 -4.16 0.21 -2.07
CA PHE A 36 -3.32 1.10 -2.90
C PHE A 36 -2.53 2.09 -2.03
N PHE A 37 -3.11 2.58 -0.93
CA PHE A 37 -2.37 3.34 0.07
C PHE A 37 -1.19 2.53 0.63
N ASN A 38 -1.40 1.25 0.98
CA ASN A 38 -0.32 0.38 1.44
C ASN A 38 0.75 0.14 0.37
N VAL A 39 0.38 -0.01 -0.91
CA VAL A 39 1.34 -0.14 -2.02
C VAL A 39 2.23 1.10 -2.15
N LYS A 40 1.60 2.28 -2.22
CA LYS A 40 2.31 3.57 -2.33
C LYS A 40 3.18 3.82 -1.09
N PHE A 41 2.71 3.48 0.11
CA PHE A 41 3.48 3.59 1.35
C PHE A 41 4.67 2.62 1.40
N TRP A 42 4.48 1.33 1.08
CA TRP A 42 5.58 0.35 1.11
C TRP A 42 6.68 0.70 0.12
N THR A 43 6.31 1.14 -1.08
CA THR A 43 7.28 1.58 -2.09
C THR A 43 8.06 2.79 -1.58
N LEU A 44 7.38 3.84 -1.08
CA LEU A 44 8.00 5.00 -0.46
C LEU A 44 8.92 4.62 0.72
N ARG A 45 8.51 3.67 1.57
CA ARG A 45 9.32 3.20 2.71
C ARG A 45 10.61 2.53 2.24
N LEU A 46 10.55 1.68 1.21
CA LEU A 46 11.74 1.05 0.61
C LEU A 46 12.64 2.08 -0.09
N THR A 47 12.08 3.05 -0.82
CA THR A 47 12.82 4.16 -1.44
C THR A 47 13.56 5.00 -0.38
N LEU A 48 12.87 5.48 0.65
CA LEU A 48 13.46 6.27 1.73
C LEU A 48 14.50 5.49 2.53
N LEU A 49 14.28 4.20 2.77
CA LEU A 49 15.27 3.34 3.42
C LEU A 49 16.53 3.21 2.56
N SER A 50 16.42 2.94 1.25
CA SER A 50 17.58 2.80 0.35
C SER A 50 18.44 4.08 0.30
N ILE A 51 17.80 5.25 0.26
CA ILE A 51 18.48 6.57 0.32
C ILE A 51 19.28 6.74 1.61
N LEU A 52 18.80 6.21 2.75
CA LEU A 52 19.46 6.33 4.05
C LEU A 52 20.55 5.26 4.25
N ASN A 53 20.29 4.02 3.86
CA ASN A 53 21.17 2.87 4.00
C ASN A 53 20.66 1.68 3.14
N LYS A 54 21.53 1.12 2.30
CA LYS A 54 21.18 -0.04 1.46
C LYS A 54 21.11 -1.37 2.24
N ASP A 55 21.80 -1.50 3.38
CA ASP A 55 21.82 -2.71 4.21
C ASP A 55 20.90 -2.55 5.42
N VAL A 56 19.60 -2.84 5.26
CA VAL A 56 18.57 -2.61 6.28
C VAL A 56 18.24 -3.86 7.10
N THR A 57 17.85 -3.68 8.35
CA THR A 57 17.39 -4.77 9.21
C THR A 57 15.87 -4.97 9.12
N ILE A 58 15.38 -6.10 9.63
CA ILE A 58 13.94 -6.30 9.87
C ILE A 58 13.36 -5.21 10.80
N LYS A 59 14.16 -4.69 11.74
CA LYS A 59 13.74 -3.61 12.66
C LYS A 59 13.39 -2.35 11.88
N ASP A 60 14.16 -2.01 10.85
CA ASP A 60 13.94 -0.82 10.01
C ASP A 60 12.71 -0.99 9.11
N LEU A 61 12.60 -2.15 8.45
CA LEU A 61 11.48 -2.51 7.58
C LEU A 61 10.14 -2.49 8.34
N PHE A 62 10.09 -2.97 9.58
CA PHE A 62 8.84 -3.18 10.31
C PHE A 62 8.66 -2.36 11.60
N ARG A 63 9.55 -1.39 11.89
CA ARG A 63 9.39 -0.45 13.01
C ARG A 63 7.95 0.06 13.12
N GLY A 64 7.34 -0.18 14.28
CA GLY A 64 5.97 0.19 14.62
C GLY A 64 4.94 -0.95 14.52
N ALA A 65 5.26 -2.08 13.89
CA ALA A 65 4.37 -3.24 13.81
C ALA A 65 4.25 -4.00 15.15
N TYR A 66 3.08 -4.58 15.41
CA TYR A 66 2.83 -5.50 16.52
C TYR A 66 3.31 -6.91 16.15
N GLY A 67 3.71 -7.70 17.14
CA GLY A 67 4.37 -9.01 16.99
C GLY A 67 5.90 -8.91 16.98
N PHE A 68 6.46 -7.70 16.80
CA PHE A 68 7.90 -7.50 16.62
C PHE A 68 8.78 -8.03 17.77
N ASN A 69 8.25 -8.12 18.99
CA ASN A 69 9.00 -8.62 20.15
C ASN A 69 9.27 -10.14 20.14
N GLU A 70 8.66 -10.90 19.22
CA GLU A 70 8.76 -12.37 19.14
C GLU A 70 9.77 -12.84 18.07
N PHE A 71 10.55 -11.91 17.50
CA PHE A 71 11.42 -12.13 16.33
C PHE A 71 12.82 -12.70 16.62
N GLU A 72 12.99 -13.45 17.72
CA GLU A 72 14.29 -14.02 18.12
C GLU A 72 15.00 -14.81 17.00
N PHE A 73 14.23 -15.48 16.13
CA PHE A 73 14.76 -16.22 14.97
C PHE A 73 15.47 -15.34 13.92
N LEU A 74 15.19 -14.03 13.88
CA LEU A 74 15.85 -13.03 13.02
C LEU A 74 16.67 -11.98 13.80
N GLU A 75 16.78 -12.11 15.14
CA GLU A 75 17.76 -11.36 15.93
C GLU A 75 19.08 -12.13 16.10
N ASN A 76 19.03 -13.47 16.12
CA ASN A 76 20.22 -14.33 16.25
C ASN A 76 21.17 -14.31 15.03
N GLN A 77 20.81 -13.60 13.96
CA GLN A 77 21.72 -13.14 12.91
C GLN A 77 21.33 -11.70 12.53
N GLU A 78 22.30 -10.81 12.32
CA GLU A 78 22.04 -9.49 11.72
C GLU A 78 21.66 -9.65 10.23
N TYR A 79 20.44 -10.12 9.95
CA TYR A 79 20.00 -10.36 8.57
C TYR A 79 19.76 -9.02 7.86
N LYS A 80 20.79 -8.57 7.13
CA LYS A 80 20.78 -7.34 6.35
C LYS A 80 20.17 -7.59 4.97
N PHE A 81 18.96 -7.07 4.80
CA PHE A 81 18.25 -7.03 3.53
C PHE A 81 18.90 -5.96 2.64
N LYS A 82 19.34 -6.33 1.44
CA LYS A 82 20.01 -5.41 0.52
C LYS A 82 18.99 -4.77 -0.41
N LEU A 83 18.75 -3.48 -0.22
CA LEU A 83 17.89 -2.69 -1.08
C LEU A 83 18.62 -2.33 -2.38
N LEU A 84 17.86 -2.30 -3.49
CA LEU A 84 18.33 -1.71 -4.74
C LEU A 84 18.41 -0.19 -4.61
N ASP A 85 19.18 0.46 -5.48
CA ASP A 85 19.17 1.91 -5.68
C ASP A 85 17.74 2.44 -5.83
N GLU A 86 17.48 3.61 -5.26
CA GLU A 86 16.15 4.17 -5.09
C GLU A 86 15.43 4.43 -6.43
N SER A 87 16.21 4.68 -7.48
CA SER A 87 15.76 4.79 -8.87
C SER A 87 15.24 3.48 -9.50
N SER A 88 15.52 2.34 -8.87
CA SER A 88 15.03 1.02 -9.27
C SER A 88 13.80 0.57 -8.46
N ILE A 89 13.47 1.26 -7.35
CA ILE A 89 12.36 0.93 -6.47
C ILE A 89 11.07 1.54 -7.01
N LYS A 90 10.08 0.68 -7.28
CA LYS A 90 8.81 1.02 -7.94
C LYS A 90 7.70 0.07 -7.49
N TYR A 91 6.45 0.37 -7.87
CA TYR A 91 5.35 -0.58 -7.76
C TYR A 91 4.87 -1.07 -9.14
N GLN A 92 4.14 -2.18 -9.16
CA GLN A 92 3.49 -2.73 -10.35
C GLN A 92 2.19 -3.44 -9.97
N GLU A 93 1.11 -3.22 -10.72
CA GLU A 93 -0.10 -4.04 -10.63
C GLU A 93 0.02 -5.32 -11.47
N LEU A 94 -0.34 -6.46 -10.87
CA LEU A 94 -0.46 -7.74 -11.57
C LEU A 94 -1.88 -7.95 -12.09
N LYS A 95 -2.01 -8.27 -13.37
CA LYS A 95 -3.29 -8.53 -14.04
C LYS A 95 -3.84 -9.95 -13.77
N HIS A 96 -3.13 -10.74 -12.96
CA HIS A 96 -3.43 -12.13 -12.63
C HIS A 96 -3.11 -12.44 -11.16
N ARG A 97 -3.48 -13.64 -10.68
CA ARG A 97 -3.28 -14.06 -9.27
C ARG A 97 -1.96 -14.81 -9.10
N TYR A 98 -0.91 -14.09 -8.70
CA TYR A 98 0.35 -14.70 -8.30
C TYR A 98 0.22 -15.39 -6.94
N PRO A 99 0.75 -16.61 -6.72
CA PRO A 99 1.59 -17.41 -7.60
C PRO A 99 0.83 -18.56 -8.32
N HIS A 100 -0.50 -18.56 -8.25
CA HIS A 100 -1.33 -19.68 -8.73
C HIS A 100 -1.36 -19.81 -10.26
N THR A 101 -1.23 -18.71 -11.00
CA THR A 101 -1.14 -18.74 -12.47
C THR A 101 0.26 -19.10 -12.95
N SER A 102 0.34 -19.98 -13.96
CA SER A 102 1.59 -20.55 -14.52
C SER A 102 2.46 -19.59 -15.35
N GLN A 103 2.39 -18.28 -15.09
CA GLN A 103 3.21 -17.30 -15.80
C GLN A 103 4.57 -17.18 -15.11
N ASN A 104 5.64 -17.43 -15.87
CA ASN A 104 7.01 -17.17 -15.42
C ASN A 104 7.28 -15.65 -15.48
N GLU A 105 6.74 -14.91 -14.52
CA GLU A 105 7.06 -13.49 -14.37
C GLU A 105 8.50 -13.32 -13.87
N HIS A 106 9.29 -12.51 -14.59
CA HIS A 106 10.60 -12.05 -14.14
C HIS A 106 10.43 -10.95 -13.09
N LEU A 107 9.98 -11.35 -11.89
CA LEU A 107 9.76 -10.44 -10.78
C LEU A 107 11.08 -9.85 -10.28
N SER A 108 11.11 -8.53 -10.15
CA SER A 108 12.29 -7.76 -9.77
C SER A 108 12.39 -7.62 -8.24
N PRO A 109 13.57 -7.85 -7.63
CA PRO A 109 13.80 -7.49 -6.24
C PRO A 109 13.45 -6.02 -5.96
N CYS A 110 13.00 -5.74 -4.72
CA CYS A 110 12.56 -4.41 -4.26
C CYS A 110 11.44 -3.73 -5.08
N THR A 111 10.80 -4.42 -6.04
CA THR A 111 9.55 -3.95 -6.66
C THR A 111 8.36 -4.40 -5.81
N VAL A 112 7.44 -3.46 -5.53
CA VAL A 112 6.21 -3.72 -4.76
C VAL A 112 5.07 -4.11 -5.69
N TYR A 113 4.66 -5.36 -5.62
CA TYR A 113 3.62 -5.92 -6.49
C TYR A 113 2.26 -5.85 -5.80
N LYS A 114 1.29 -5.19 -6.44
CA LYS A 114 -0.13 -5.30 -6.10
C LYS A 114 -0.73 -6.47 -6.86
N ASN A 115 -1.25 -7.46 -6.14
CA ASN A 115 -1.77 -8.71 -6.70
C ASN A 115 -3.22 -8.55 -7.19
N CYS A 116 -3.71 -9.50 -7.99
CA CYS A 116 -5.10 -9.48 -8.46
C CYS A 116 -6.07 -10.06 -7.40
N LYS A 117 -7.28 -9.50 -7.31
CA LYS A 117 -8.30 -9.85 -6.30
C LYS A 117 -8.55 -11.37 -6.22
N GLY A 118 -8.43 -11.92 -5.00
CA GLY A 118 -8.57 -13.35 -4.72
C GLY A 118 -7.26 -14.16 -4.84
N ALA A 119 -6.11 -13.49 -4.83
CA ALA A 119 -4.80 -14.10 -4.63
C ALA A 119 -4.52 -14.46 -3.15
N PRO A 120 -3.47 -15.24 -2.84
CA PRO A 120 -3.09 -15.57 -1.47
C PRO A 120 -2.56 -14.38 -0.64
N PHE A 121 -2.20 -13.27 -1.25
CA PHE A 121 -1.80 -12.02 -0.58
C PHE A 121 -2.06 -10.85 -1.55
N ASP A 122 -2.51 -9.70 -1.04
CA ASP A 122 -2.94 -8.57 -1.88
C ASP A 122 -1.77 -7.72 -2.36
N ILE A 123 -0.70 -7.64 -1.57
CA ILE A 123 0.53 -6.92 -1.90
C ILE A 123 1.72 -7.83 -1.54
N PHE A 124 2.82 -7.75 -2.28
CA PHE A 124 4.06 -8.43 -1.89
C PHE A 124 5.30 -7.79 -2.50
N PHE A 125 6.48 -8.14 -1.96
CA PHE A 125 7.77 -7.86 -2.58
C PHE A 125 8.82 -8.89 -2.14
N PHE A 126 9.96 -8.91 -2.83
CA PHE A 126 11.13 -9.71 -2.47
C PHE A 126 12.32 -8.80 -2.13
N ILE A 127 13.07 -9.12 -1.08
CA ILE A 127 14.40 -8.56 -0.82
C ILE A 127 15.34 -9.72 -0.47
N ASN A 128 16.56 -9.70 -1.03
CA ASN A 128 17.43 -10.88 -1.09
C ASN A 128 16.63 -12.10 -1.59
N ASN A 129 16.51 -13.15 -0.77
CA ASN A 129 15.79 -14.38 -1.06
C ASN A 129 14.56 -14.54 -0.15
N CYS A 130 13.97 -13.45 0.36
CA CYS A 130 12.87 -13.47 1.32
C CYS A 130 11.59 -12.89 0.71
N LEU A 131 10.46 -13.58 0.87
CA LEU A 131 9.14 -13.10 0.46
C LEU A 131 8.51 -12.28 1.59
N PHE A 132 8.11 -11.05 1.29
CA PHE A 132 7.26 -10.25 2.18
C PHE A 132 5.86 -10.23 1.61
N ALA A 133 4.96 -11.04 2.18
CA ALA A 133 3.56 -11.11 1.81
C ALA A 133 2.74 -10.19 2.71
N ILE A 134 1.92 -9.34 2.11
CA ILE A 134 1.12 -8.33 2.79
C ILE A 134 -0.36 -8.59 2.47
N GLN A 135 -1.15 -8.75 3.53
CA GLN A 135 -2.60 -8.89 3.45
C GLN A 135 -3.25 -7.65 4.09
N VAL A 136 -4.08 -6.98 3.32
CA VAL A 136 -4.78 -5.76 3.70
C VAL A 136 -6.25 -6.09 3.98
N LYS A 137 -6.73 -5.72 5.17
CA LYS A 137 -8.12 -5.91 5.61
C LYS A 137 -8.76 -4.55 5.78
N SER A 138 -9.47 -4.10 4.74
CA SER A 138 -10.22 -2.85 4.80
C SER A 138 -11.58 -3.08 5.45
N SER A 139 -11.94 -2.27 6.44
CA SER A 139 -13.34 -1.96 6.72
C SER A 139 -13.84 -1.00 5.65
N ASP A 140 -14.55 -1.55 4.65
CA ASP A 140 -15.30 -0.77 3.67
C ASP A 140 -16.55 -0.19 4.36
N ALA A 141 -16.59 1.14 4.52
CA ALA A 141 -17.68 1.85 5.20
C ALA A 141 -19.03 1.77 4.48
N THR A 142 -19.07 1.33 3.21
CA THR A 142 -20.32 1.04 2.49
C THR A 142 -20.88 -0.35 2.81
N THR A 143 -20.07 -1.23 3.40
CA THR A 143 -20.52 -2.54 3.89
C THR A 143 -20.98 -2.45 5.35
N ASN A 144 -22.22 -2.88 5.62
CA ASN A 144 -22.83 -2.88 6.97
C ASN A 144 -22.16 -3.84 7.98
N GLN A 145 -20.99 -4.40 7.65
CA GLN A 145 -20.17 -5.25 8.52
C GLN A 145 -18.68 -4.95 8.24
N PRO A 146 -18.07 -3.97 8.93
CA PRO A 146 -16.62 -3.73 8.82
C PRO A 146 -15.86 -5.00 9.22
N GLN A 147 -14.80 -5.35 8.48
CA GLN A 147 -14.02 -6.58 8.74
C GLN A 147 -13.24 -6.46 10.07
N THR A 148 -13.84 -6.94 11.15
CA THR A 148 -13.19 -7.06 12.47
C THR A 148 -12.08 -8.11 12.39
N LEU A 149 -10.83 -7.68 12.53
CA LEU A 149 -9.69 -8.58 12.57
C LEU A 149 -9.80 -9.48 13.80
N SER A 150 -9.85 -10.79 13.59
CA SER A 150 -9.95 -11.80 14.64
C SER A 150 -8.84 -12.83 14.50
N LYS A 151 -8.58 -13.58 15.58
CA LYS A 151 -7.56 -14.63 15.59
C LYS A 151 -7.76 -15.68 14.49
N LYS A 152 -9.02 -15.99 14.17
CA LYS A 152 -9.36 -16.85 13.02
C LYS A 152 -8.95 -16.23 11.68
N ILE A 153 -9.18 -14.94 11.46
CA ILE A 153 -8.76 -14.29 10.20
C ILE A 153 -7.24 -14.29 10.08
N ILE A 154 -6.50 -14.06 11.17
CA ILE A 154 -5.03 -14.16 11.13
C ILE A 154 -4.58 -15.59 10.77
N GLN A 155 -5.18 -16.61 11.39
CA GLN A 155 -4.89 -18.01 11.09
C GLN A 155 -5.21 -18.39 9.64
N ASP A 156 -6.41 -18.06 9.15
CA ASP A 156 -6.86 -18.36 7.79
C ASP A 156 -5.94 -17.69 6.74
N GLU A 157 -5.48 -16.46 7.01
CA GLU A 157 -4.54 -15.72 6.14
C GLU A 157 -3.09 -16.24 6.25
N TYR A 158 -2.68 -16.71 7.43
CA TYR A 158 -1.39 -17.37 7.64
C TYR A 158 -1.30 -18.68 6.85
N GLU A 159 -2.28 -19.57 6.96
CA GLU A 159 -2.31 -20.85 6.22
C GLU A 159 -2.37 -20.64 4.70
N LYS A 160 -3.19 -19.67 4.25
CA LYS A 160 -3.29 -19.22 2.86
C LYS A 160 -1.96 -18.73 2.31
N THR A 161 -1.20 -17.96 3.09
CA THR A 161 0.11 -17.43 2.69
C THR A 161 1.20 -18.50 2.76
N GLU A 162 1.23 -19.33 3.81
CA GLU A 162 2.20 -20.41 3.98
C GLU A 162 2.09 -21.46 2.87
N LYS A 163 0.86 -21.80 2.43
CA LYS A 163 0.63 -22.65 1.26
C LYS A 163 1.21 -22.03 -0.01
N ALA A 164 0.92 -20.76 -0.27
CA ALA A 164 1.45 -20.04 -1.43
C ALA A 164 2.99 -19.92 -1.40
N TYR A 165 3.58 -19.77 -0.22
CA TYR A 165 5.02 -19.84 -0.03
C TYR A 165 5.58 -21.23 -0.37
N LYS A 166 4.94 -22.32 0.07
CA LYS A 166 5.33 -23.70 -0.29
C LYS A 166 5.25 -23.95 -1.80
N GLU A 167 4.21 -23.46 -2.46
CA GLU A 167 4.08 -23.48 -3.93
C GLU A 167 5.19 -22.66 -4.63
N LEU A 168 5.61 -21.53 -4.04
CA LEU A 168 6.71 -20.70 -4.54
C LEU A 168 8.09 -21.31 -4.34
N LYS A 169 8.36 -21.88 -3.16
CA LYS A 169 9.62 -22.54 -2.82
C LYS A 169 9.92 -23.72 -3.75
N ALA A 170 8.89 -24.38 -4.27
CA ALA A 170 9.01 -25.43 -5.29
C ALA A 170 9.33 -24.89 -6.71
N LYS A 171 8.99 -23.63 -7.01
CA LYS A 171 9.26 -22.95 -8.30
C LYS A 171 10.57 -22.15 -8.29
N ILE A 172 10.97 -21.63 -7.11
CA ILE A 172 12.12 -20.76 -6.88
C ILE A 172 12.95 -21.36 -5.73
N PRO A 173 13.84 -22.33 -6.00
CA PRO A 173 14.60 -23.03 -4.97
C PRO A 173 15.47 -22.12 -4.10
N GLU A 174 15.88 -20.96 -4.64
CA GLU A 174 16.70 -19.95 -3.98
C GLU A 174 15.97 -19.26 -2.83
N LEU A 175 14.64 -19.12 -2.91
CA LEU A 175 13.80 -18.46 -1.91
C LEU A 175 13.97 -19.14 -0.55
N LYS A 176 14.40 -18.44 0.49
CA LYS A 176 14.78 -19.04 1.78
C LYS A 176 13.66 -19.01 2.81
N ASP A 177 13.04 -17.85 2.95
CA ASP A 177 12.14 -17.50 4.06
C ASP A 177 10.99 -16.60 3.58
N TRP A 178 9.99 -16.43 4.44
CA TRP A 178 8.85 -15.56 4.19
C TRP A 178 8.30 -14.93 5.48
N MET A 179 7.65 -13.79 5.33
CA MET A 179 6.89 -13.13 6.39
C MET A 179 5.48 -12.78 5.92
N LEU A 180 4.53 -12.82 6.85
CA LEU A 180 3.20 -12.24 6.70
C LEU A 180 3.13 -10.90 7.43
N PHE A 181 2.60 -9.89 6.76
CA PHE A 181 2.25 -8.60 7.36
C PHE A 181 0.77 -8.34 7.12
N ILE A 182 -0.03 -8.36 8.19
CA ILE A 182 -1.46 -8.05 8.16
C ILE A 182 -1.65 -6.58 8.52
N CYS A 183 -2.27 -5.82 7.62
CA CYS A 183 -2.66 -4.45 7.90
C CYS A 183 -4.18 -4.30 7.89
N THR A 184 -4.75 -3.73 8.95
CA THR A 184 -6.20 -3.48 9.05
C THR A 184 -6.50 -2.02 9.42
N ASN A 185 -7.46 -1.40 8.75
CA ASN A 185 -8.13 -0.20 9.26
C ASN A 185 -9.47 -0.55 9.95
N GLY A 186 -9.86 -1.83 9.99
CA GLY A 186 -10.99 -2.29 10.77
C GLY A 186 -10.72 -2.36 12.28
N PRO A 187 -11.75 -2.60 13.10
CA PRO A 187 -11.59 -2.98 14.51
C PRO A 187 -10.93 -4.36 14.63
N LYS A 188 -10.58 -4.76 15.86
CA LYS A 188 -10.12 -6.13 16.18
C LYS A 188 -10.88 -6.74 17.35
N THR A 189 -10.94 -8.06 17.45
CA THR A 189 -11.34 -8.75 18.68
C THR A 189 -10.24 -8.65 19.74
N GLU A 190 -10.55 -8.86 21.02
CA GLU A 190 -9.55 -8.75 22.10
C GLU A 190 -8.41 -9.76 21.91
N ASP A 191 -8.75 -11.04 21.71
CA ASP A 191 -7.89 -12.20 21.46
C ASP A 191 -7.12 -12.15 20.12
N ALA A 192 -7.43 -11.21 19.23
CA ALA A 192 -6.95 -11.19 17.85
C ALA A 192 -5.43 -11.21 17.69
N LEU A 193 -4.68 -10.85 18.73
CA LEU A 193 -3.21 -10.75 18.72
C LEU A 193 -2.54 -11.78 19.63
N ASP A 194 -3.30 -12.68 20.23
CA ASP A 194 -2.77 -13.66 21.18
C ASP A 194 -2.12 -14.83 20.42
N LEU A 195 -0.85 -15.14 20.72
CA LEU A 195 -0.10 -16.23 20.09
C LEU A 195 -0.03 -16.10 18.56
N LEU A 196 0.55 -15.00 18.07
CA LEU A 196 0.91 -14.84 16.67
C LEU A 196 2.01 -15.85 16.28
N GLN A 197 2.09 -16.18 15.00
CA GLN A 197 3.24 -16.92 14.46
C GLN A 197 4.46 -15.99 14.39
N SER A 198 5.66 -16.53 14.66
CA SER A 198 6.88 -15.72 14.79
C SER A 198 7.26 -14.91 13.54
N ASN A 199 6.82 -15.31 12.34
CA ASN A 199 7.02 -14.57 11.10
C ASN A 199 5.77 -13.78 10.65
N CYS A 200 4.81 -13.54 11.55
CA CYS A 200 3.58 -12.77 11.34
C CYS A 200 3.64 -11.43 12.10
N LEU A 201 3.28 -10.34 11.42
CA LEU A 201 3.22 -8.99 11.98
C LEU A 201 1.86 -8.34 11.75
N VAL A 202 1.44 -7.47 12.65
CA VAL A 202 0.13 -6.79 12.57
C VAL A 202 0.24 -5.28 12.72
N VAL A 203 -0.44 -4.54 11.84
CA VAL A 203 -0.66 -3.09 11.95
C VAL A 203 -2.16 -2.79 11.93
N TYR A 204 -2.63 -2.06 12.94
CA TYR A 204 -4.03 -1.74 13.21
C TYR A 204 -4.12 -0.31 13.79
N LYS A 205 -5.32 0.30 13.85
CA LYS A 205 -5.45 1.76 14.14
C LYS A 205 -4.61 2.28 15.32
N ALA A 206 -4.41 1.48 16.38
CA ALA A 206 -3.62 1.90 17.54
C ALA A 206 -2.12 2.14 17.25
N ASN A 207 -1.46 1.31 16.43
CA ASN A 207 -0.03 1.44 16.10
C ASN A 207 0.24 2.09 14.73
N PHE A 208 -0.79 2.63 14.06
CA PHE A 208 -0.63 3.39 12.82
C PHE A 208 0.36 4.57 12.98
N LYS A 209 0.36 5.25 14.12
CA LYS A 209 1.28 6.38 14.39
C LYS A 209 2.74 5.96 14.46
N ASP A 210 3.02 4.75 14.97
CA ASP A 210 4.37 4.22 15.10
C ASP A 210 4.86 3.60 13.79
N PHE A 211 3.98 2.93 13.05
CA PHE A 211 4.33 2.27 11.78
C PHE A 211 4.37 3.22 10.58
N TYR A 212 3.32 4.02 10.38
CA TYR A 212 3.22 4.97 9.26
C TYR A 212 3.88 6.32 9.58
N GLY A 213 3.91 6.72 10.86
CA GLY A 213 4.35 8.05 11.27
C GLY A 213 3.24 9.11 11.14
N TYR A 214 3.35 10.20 11.90
CA TYR A 214 2.34 11.27 12.02
C TYR A 214 1.77 11.80 10.69
N THR A 215 2.60 11.93 9.65
CA THR A 215 2.16 12.40 8.32
C THR A 215 1.17 11.44 7.66
N TYR A 216 1.30 10.14 7.91
CA TYR A 216 0.64 9.07 7.16
C TYR A 216 -0.37 8.27 7.99
N SER A 217 -0.35 8.36 9.33
CA SER A 217 -1.29 7.61 10.18
C SER A 217 -2.73 8.09 10.03
N SER A 218 -2.96 9.41 10.02
CA SER A 218 -4.28 9.99 9.73
C SER A 218 -4.74 9.67 8.30
N ARG A 219 -3.81 9.64 7.34
CA ARG A 219 -4.06 9.25 5.95
C ARG A 219 -4.54 7.80 5.86
N ALA A 220 -3.94 6.89 6.64
CA ALA A 220 -4.38 5.51 6.79
C ALA A 220 -5.79 5.40 7.44
N GLU A 221 -6.09 6.22 8.44
CA GLU A 221 -7.42 6.31 9.08
C GLU A 221 -8.50 6.83 8.10
N PHE A 222 -8.22 7.87 7.32
CA PHE A 222 -9.19 8.48 6.38
C PHE A 222 -9.40 7.70 5.07
N SER A 223 -8.61 6.65 4.81
CA SER A 223 -8.86 5.71 3.69
C SER A 223 -10.20 4.98 3.76
N GLU A 224 -10.85 5.00 4.94
CA GLU A 224 -12.19 4.47 5.21
C GLU A 224 -13.33 5.31 4.59
N ALA A 225 -13.09 6.57 4.20
CA ALA A 225 -14.15 7.58 4.05
C ALA A 225 -14.46 8.10 2.62
N ASN A 226 -13.65 7.82 1.59
CA ASN A 226 -13.89 8.35 0.23
C ASN A 226 -13.22 7.51 -0.89
N ASP A 227 -13.96 6.54 -1.45
CA ASP A 227 -13.52 5.78 -2.64
C ASP A 227 -13.56 6.55 -3.97
N LYS A 228 -14.29 7.68 -3.98
CA LYS A 228 -14.51 8.54 -5.15
C LYS A 228 -14.51 10.02 -4.78
N LEU A 229 -13.85 10.84 -5.58
CA LEU A 229 -13.81 12.30 -5.42
C LEU A 229 -14.90 12.99 -6.25
N ASP A 230 -15.49 14.04 -5.69
CA ASP A 230 -16.48 14.85 -6.39
C ASP A 230 -15.82 15.83 -7.36
N ALA A 231 -16.08 15.66 -8.66
CA ALA A 231 -15.58 16.52 -9.72
C ALA A 231 -16.04 17.98 -9.60
N ASN A 232 -17.04 18.29 -8.76
CA ASN A 232 -17.52 19.65 -8.48
C ASN A 232 -16.84 20.34 -7.28
N THR A 233 -16.00 19.65 -6.49
CA THR A 233 -15.38 20.23 -5.28
C THR A 233 -13.88 19.98 -5.13
N ALA A 234 -13.35 18.84 -5.57
CA ALA A 234 -11.92 18.53 -5.46
C ALA A 234 -11.05 19.60 -6.15
N SER A 235 -9.96 20.06 -5.53
CA SER A 235 -9.00 20.93 -6.22
C SER A 235 -8.21 20.17 -7.29
N GLU A 236 -7.53 20.90 -8.18
CA GLU A 236 -6.73 20.32 -9.26
C GLU A 236 -5.65 19.37 -8.72
N TYR A 237 -4.99 19.77 -7.62
CA TYR A 237 -3.99 18.96 -6.93
C TYR A 237 -4.54 17.62 -6.43
N GLU A 238 -5.82 17.55 -6.04
CA GLU A 238 -6.48 16.33 -5.58
C GLU A 238 -6.83 15.42 -6.76
N LEU A 239 -7.34 16.00 -7.85
CA LEU A 239 -7.65 15.26 -9.07
C LEU A 239 -6.40 14.58 -9.65
N ARG A 240 -5.25 15.27 -9.65
CA ARG A 240 -3.93 14.73 -10.03
C ARG A 240 -3.45 13.54 -9.19
N THR A 241 -4.13 13.21 -8.09
CA THR A 241 -3.78 12.05 -7.25
C THR A 241 -4.51 10.75 -7.62
N VAL A 242 -5.52 10.85 -8.49
CA VAL A 242 -6.21 9.70 -9.09
C VAL A 242 -5.26 8.95 -10.01
N GLU A 243 -5.24 7.62 -9.91
CA GLU A 243 -4.40 6.80 -10.77
C GLU A 243 -4.77 6.94 -12.27
N MET A 244 -3.74 7.14 -13.11
CA MET A 244 -3.86 7.49 -14.54
C MET A 244 -4.62 8.80 -14.83
N MET A 245 -4.60 9.78 -13.92
CA MET A 245 -4.98 11.16 -14.22
C MET A 245 -3.79 11.94 -14.78
N GLU A 246 -3.96 12.52 -15.97
CA GLU A 246 -2.98 13.43 -16.57
C GLU A 246 -3.17 14.86 -16.02
N GLU A 247 -2.08 15.65 -15.98
CA GLU A 247 -2.10 17.02 -15.45
C GLU A 247 -3.08 17.92 -16.22
N GLU A 248 -3.08 17.83 -17.55
CA GLU A 248 -4.02 18.54 -18.42
C GLU A 248 -5.48 18.12 -18.16
N THR A 249 -5.75 16.83 -17.92
CA THR A 249 -7.09 16.35 -17.57
C THR A 249 -7.57 16.92 -16.23
N ALA A 250 -6.72 16.90 -15.20
CA ALA A 250 -7.08 17.45 -13.88
C ALA A 250 -7.40 18.96 -13.95
N HIS A 251 -6.59 19.71 -14.71
CA HIS A 251 -6.79 21.14 -14.97
C HIS A 251 -8.08 21.38 -15.77
N GLU A 252 -8.35 20.57 -16.79
CA GLU A 252 -9.58 20.64 -17.60
C GLU A 252 -10.84 20.36 -16.76
N ILE A 253 -10.80 19.38 -15.85
CA ILE A 253 -11.90 19.11 -14.90
C ILE A 253 -12.19 20.35 -14.05
N CYS A 254 -11.18 21.03 -13.54
CA CYS A 254 -11.36 22.25 -12.75
C CYS A 254 -11.96 23.40 -13.56
N ASN A 255 -11.50 23.60 -14.80
CA ASN A 255 -11.92 24.71 -15.66
C ASN A 255 -13.34 24.55 -16.23
N LYS A 256 -13.83 23.33 -16.48
CA LYS A 256 -15.13 23.06 -17.12
C LYS A 256 -16.31 22.85 -16.13
N ARG A 257 -16.12 23.22 -14.86
CA ARG A 257 -17.16 23.17 -13.80
C ARG A 257 -18.34 24.12 -14.08
N LEU A 258 -19.54 23.84 -13.59
CA LEU A 258 -19.97 22.65 -12.84
C LEU A 258 -20.46 21.52 -13.77
N TYR A 259 -20.46 20.31 -13.21
CA TYR A 259 -21.01 19.10 -13.83
C TYR A 259 -22.34 18.74 -13.18
N ASN A 260 -23.30 18.32 -13.99
CA ASN A 260 -24.59 17.82 -13.53
C ASN A 260 -24.42 16.40 -12.97
N ASP A 261 -23.83 15.51 -13.74
CA ASP A 261 -23.65 14.09 -13.44
C ASP A 261 -22.38 13.57 -14.15
N GLU A 262 -22.02 12.31 -13.91
CA GLU A 262 -20.83 11.67 -14.51
C GLU A 262 -20.84 11.69 -16.05
N ASP A 263 -22.01 11.58 -16.70
CA ASP A 263 -22.12 11.63 -18.15
C ASP A 263 -21.85 13.04 -18.71
N ASP A 264 -22.36 14.08 -18.05
CA ASP A 264 -22.03 15.48 -18.36
C ASP A 264 -20.51 15.73 -18.21
N LEU A 265 -19.87 15.20 -17.17
CA LEU A 265 -18.41 15.22 -17.01
C LEU A 265 -17.68 14.52 -18.17
N TYR A 266 -18.03 13.27 -18.48
CA TYR A 266 -17.34 12.51 -19.54
C TYR A 266 -17.63 13.01 -20.96
N SER A 267 -18.70 13.80 -21.16
CA SER A 267 -18.95 14.53 -22.41
C SER A 267 -18.06 15.77 -22.57
N LYS A 268 -17.64 16.38 -21.44
CA LYS A 268 -16.87 17.63 -21.38
C LYS A 268 -15.36 17.41 -21.29
N VAL A 269 -14.91 16.29 -20.71
CA VAL A 269 -13.50 16.02 -20.36
C VAL A 269 -13.10 14.63 -20.85
N SER A 270 -11.96 14.53 -21.53
CA SER A 270 -11.38 13.22 -21.90
C SER A 270 -10.68 12.59 -20.69
N MET A 271 -11.12 11.41 -20.26
CA MET A 271 -10.59 10.72 -19.08
C MET A 271 -10.34 9.23 -19.33
N ASN A 272 -9.27 8.70 -18.72
CA ASN A 272 -8.96 7.27 -18.67
C ASN A 272 -10.02 6.49 -17.85
N GLU A 273 -10.40 5.28 -18.30
CA GLU A 273 -11.33 4.39 -17.59
C GLU A 273 -10.85 3.94 -16.19
N GLN A 274 -9.56 4.03 -15.88
CA GLN A 274 -9.03 3.86 -14.51
C GLN A 274 -9.45 5.06 -13.64
N ALA A 275 -9.27 6.29 -14.15
CA ALA A 275 -9.61 7.53 -13.46
C ALA A 275 -11.12 7.74 -13.28
N LYS A 276 -11.95 7.40 -14.28
CA LYS A 276 -13.43 7.47 -14.19
C LYS A 276 -14.00 6.68 -13.00
N LYS A 277 -13.38 5.55 -12.64
CA LYS A 277 -13.80 4.74 -11.49
C LYS A 277 -13.59 5.43 -10.14
N ARG A 278 -12.69 6.41 -10.07
CA ARG A 278 -12.30 7.15 -8.85
C ARG A 278 -12.96 8.53 -8.74
N ILE A 279 -13.84 8.88 -9.68
CA ILE A 279 -14.58 10.15 -9.65
C ILE A 279 -16.10 9.89 -9.58
N LYS A 280 -16.78 10.82 -8.90
CA LYS A 280 -18.24 10.99 -8.84
C LYS A 280 -18.60 12.43 -9.20
N VAL A 281 -19.87 12.69 -9.48
CA VAL A 281 -20.41 14.05 -9.56
C VAL A 281 -21.52 14.21 -8.53
N VAL A 282 -21.29 15.04 -7.51
CA VAL A 282 -22.34 15.36 -6.53
C VAL A 282 -23.10 16.57 -7.04
N LYS A 283 -24.41 16.39 -7.28
CA LYS A 283 -25.33 17.49 -7.56
C LYS A 283 -25.40 18.41 -6.35
N LYS A 284 -25.01 19.68 -6.54
CA LYS A 284 -25.31 20.75 -5.59
C LYS A 284 -26.72 21.27 -5.91
N ASN A 285 -27.57 21.33 -4.89
CA ASN A 285 -28.86 22.01 -4.92
C ASN A 285 -28.65 23.53 -4.74
#